data_AF-J2LPA8-F1
#
_entry.id   AF-J2LPA8-F1
#
_cell.length_a   1.000
_cell.length_b   1.000
_cell.length_c   1.000
_cell.angle_alpha   90.00
_cell.angle_beta   90.00
_cell.angle_gamma   90.00
#
_symmetry.space_group_name_H-M   'P 1'
#
loop_
_entity.id
_entity.type
_entity.pdbx_description
1 polymer ?
#
loop_
_entity_poly.entity_id
_entity_poly.type
_entity_poly.pdbx_seq_one_letter_code
_entity_poly.pdbx_strand_id
1 'polypeptide(L)'
;MTQNPALPDAVQWSEGMMMSPQHFQQNDRYWHAQLRHRLQALNPHYWGLLHLRFDIVNDIVSISELECLLPDGLLVGFPGQSPRHPAGNAEIEVGSACKSGAPPLKLWCWVNERGSHAACQDSQERRYNSILDAPSVDENTGDNGLALARLQVNFQLYLGNSSPAADSAVPLLEIVRGENQQLQATAYHPPLLHIGSADFLGADSLWRQLQQLHDRLWDKLGQLSENGKNQEAEENLGTEKRQHLAAARAISTALPALSVLLHERTHPVQLYQALAQIAGQVSSIGSNPLPLLMKPYQHDDCLPQFRLVMDFIQARLDSVDTRYETLAFVLTDQHDADSQDACFERHLPPGMSDELLIELEPRGAQTSAQLLAWLNDALIADATLVEPLRRARVTGATARALEPHEVEREKLRPQAFLFVLKNQRLMLDDDGAKTAFRDNQPLHIQGRKNGNLPAAITLYRRKQKAGAATPLGRDHHA
;
A
#
# COMPACT_ATOMS: atom_id res chain seq x y z
N MET A 1 -13.98 22.89 -11.68
CA MET A 1 -13.64 23.39 -13.03
C MET A 1 -13.31 24.87 -12.87
N THR A 2 -12.03 25.21 -12.82
CA THR A 2 -11.58 26.60 -12.88
C THR A 2 -11.99 27.16 -14.23
N GLN A 3 -12.69 28.31 -14.24
CA GLN A 3 -12.99 29.01 -15.50
C GLN A 3 -11.66 29.43 -16.10
N ASN A 4 -11.27 28.85 -17.22
CA ASN A 4 -10.05 29.24 -17.88
C ASN A 4 -10.25 30.69 -18.39
N PRO A 5 -9.45 31.68 -17.94
CA PRO A 5 -9.64 33.04 -18.39
C PRO A 5 -9.43 33.12 -19.91
N ALA A 6 -10.10 34.07 -20.55
CA ALA A 6 -9.99 34.28 -21.98
C ALA A 6 -8.53 34.42 -22.41
N LEU A 7 -8.16 33.74 -23.50
CA LEU A 7 -6.82 33.84 -24.06
C LEU A 7 -6.65 35.25 -24.64
N PRO A 8 -5.56 35.96 -24.30
CA PRO A 8 -5.27 37.26 -24.90
C PRO A 8 -4.94 37.11 -26.40
N ASP A 9 -5.19 38.16 -27.16
CA ASP A 9 -4.78 38.27 -28.57
C ASP A 9 -3.30 38.65 -28.69
N ALA A 10 -2.70 38.33 -29.84
CA ALA A 10 -1.31 38.66 -30.12
C ALA A 10 -1.13 40.17 -30.37
N VAL A 11 0.06 40.70 -30.03
CA VAL A 11 0.43 42.07 -30.37
C VAL A 11 0.60 42.21 -31.89
N GLN A 12 -0.09 43.18 -32.49
CA GLN A 12 0.13 43.54 -33.89
C GLN A 12 1.42 44.35 -34.02
N TRP A 13 2.42 43.79 -34.68
CA TRP A 13 3.65 44.51 -35.03
C TRP A 13 3.52 45.11 -36.43
N SER A 14 3.73 46.42 -36.57
CA SER A 14 3.68 47.13 -37.85
C SER A 14 4.95 47.92 -38.12
N GLU A 15 5.23 48.14 -39.40
CA GLU A 15 6.36 48.96 -39.84
C GLU A 15 6.22 50.39 -39.31
N GLY A 16 7.32 50.94 -38.79
CA GLY A 16 7.37 52.29 -38.23
C GLY A 16 6.71 52.45 -36.84
N MET A 17 6.22 51.36 -36.22
CA MET A 17 5.64 51.43 -34.87
C MET A 17 6.69 51.81 -33.82
N MET A 18 6.38 52.82 -33.00
CA MET A 18 7.22 53.18 -31.86
C MET A 18 7.08 52.13 -30.75
N MET A 19 8.21 51.53 -30.37
CA MET A 19 8.25 50.52 -29.33
C MET A 19 8.04 51.13 -27.95
N SER A 20 7.22 50.46 -27.13
CA SER A 20 6.97 50.84 -25.74
C SER A 20 6.99 49.60 -24.84
N PRO A 21 7.20 49.76 -23.51
CA PRO A 21 7.19 48.63 -22.58
C PRO A 21 5.92 47.77 -22.66
N GLN A 22 4.77 48.40 -22.94
CA GLN A 22 3.49 47.71 -23.03
C GLN A 22 3.47 46.66 -24.15
N HIS A 23 4.11 46.92 -25.28
CA HIS A 23 4.17 45.95 -26.38
C HIS A 23 4.86 44.65 -25.94
N PHE A 24 6.00 44.77 -25.26
CA PHE A 24 6.72 43.60 -24.74
C PHE A 24 5.96 42.91 -23.62
N GLN A 25 5.35 43.66 -22.69
CA GLN A 25 4.58 43.11 -21.59
C GLN A 25 3.34 42.35 -22.06
N GLN A 26 2.62 42.87 -23.06
CA GLN A 26 1.45 42.19 -23.63
C GLN A 26 1.86 40.95 -24.44
N ASN A 27 2.95 41.01 -25.20
CA ASN A 27 3.50 39.85 -25.89
C ASN A 27 3.92 38.75 -24.90
N ASP A 28 4.56 39.11 -23.79
CA ASP A 28 4.90 38.17 -22.71
C ASP A 28 3.65 37.54 -22.07
N ARG A 29 2.61 38.34 -21.76
CA ARG A 29 1.32 37.81 -21.29
C ARG A 29 0.68 36.84 -22.27
N TYR A 30 0.74 37.17 -23.57
CA TYR A 30 0.22 36.32 -24.65
C TYR A 30 0.88 34.95 -24.63
N TRP A 31 2.22 34.91 -24.71
CA TRP A 31 2.94 33.64 -24.76
C TRP A 31 2.79 32.82 -23.48
N HIS A 32 2.77 33.47 -22.31
CA HIS A 32 2.53 32.78 -21.04
C HIS A 32 1.13 32.15 -20.99
N ALA A 33 0.09 32.85 -21.43
CA ALA A 33 -1.27 32.33 -21.48
C ALA A 33 -1.40 31.16 -22.48
N GLN A 34 -0.79 31.28 -23.66
CA GLN A 34 -0.76 30.21 -24.68
C GLN A 34 -0.04 28.95 -24.16
N LEU A 35 1.12 29.13 -23.52
CA LEU A 35 1.87 28.02 -22.93
C LEU A 35 1.05 27.31 -21.85
N ARG A 36 0.50 28.07 -20.90
CA ARG A 36 -0.33 27.52 -19.82
C ARG A 36 -1.52 26.74 -20.36
N HIS A 37 -2.22 27.28 -21.36
CA HIS A 37 -3.36 26.61 -21.96
C HIS A 37 -2.98 25.27 -22.60
N ARG A 38 -1.85 25.21 -23.30
CA ARG A 38 -1.33 23.95 -23.86
C ARG A 38 -0.92 22.96 -22.78
N LEU A 39 -0.27 23.42 -21.71
CA LEU A 39 0.10 22.57 -20.57
C LEU A 39 -1.13 21.98 -19.87
N GLN A 40 -2.14 22.81 -19.60
CA GLN A 40 -3.44 22.39 -19.06
C GLN A 40 -4.13 21.32 -19.91
N ALA A 41 -4.06 21.45 -21.23
CA ALA A 41 -4.64 20.49 -22.15
C ALA A 41 -3.91 19.13 -22.14
N LEU A 42 -2.60 19.12 -21.86
CA LEU A 42 -1.78 17.90 -21.81
C LEU A 42 -1.83 17.22 -20.44
N ASN A 43 -1.82 17.98 -19.36
CA ASN A 43 -1.88 17.48 -18.00
C ASN A 43 -2.79 18.39 -17.15
N PRO A 44 -4.00 17.95 -16.77
CA PRO A 44 -4.89 18.73 -15.90
C PRO A 44 -4.33 19.02 -14.49
N HIS A 45 -3.32 18.28 -14.07
CA HIS A 45 -2.66 18.35 -12.76
C HIS A 45 -1.23 18.92 -12.86
N TYR A 46 -1.00 19.84 -13.80
CA TYR A 46 0.33 20.42 -14.12
C TYR A 46 0.91 21.36 -13.05
N TRP A 47 0.23 21.65 -11.95
CA TRP A 47 0.67 22.58 -10.90
C TRP A 47 0.93 21.84 -9.58
N GLY A 48 1.70 22.44 -8.68
CA GLY A 48 2.01 21.84 -7.38
C GLY A 48 3.46 22.03 -6.95
N LEU A 49 3.84 21.29 -5.92
CA LEU A 49 5.17 21.30 -5.32
C LEU A 49 6.15 20.48 -6.15
N LEU A 50 7.36 21.03 -6.33
CA LEU A 50 8.53 20.35 -6.91
C LEU A 50 9.57 20.05 -5.82
N HIS A 51 9.82 21.01 -4.93
CA HIS A 51 10.81 20.89 -3.87
C HIS A 51 10.43 21.72 -2.64
N LEU A 52 10.74 21.22 -1.44
CA LEU A 52 10.54 21.96 -0.19
C LEU A 52 11.55 21.52 0.87
N ARG A 53 12.22 22.49 1.48
CA ARG A 53 13.01 22.34 2.70
C ARG A 53 12.58 23.40 3.69
N PHE A 54 12.20 22.96 4.88
CA PHE A 54 11.75 23.83 5.96
C PHE A 54 12.19 23.26 7.31
N ASP A 55 12.22 24.15 8.30
CA ASP A 55 12.38 23.81 9.71
C ASP A 55 11.30 24.55 10.51
N ILE A 56 10.93 23.99 11.66
CA ILE A 56 10.03 24.64 12.62
C ILE A 56 10.81 24.89 13.91
N VAL A 57 11.05 26.16 14.25
CA VAL A 57 11.81 26.56 15.43
C VAL A 57 11.09 27.70 16.13
N ASN A 58 10.88 27.59 17.44
CA ASN A 58 10.22 28.62 18.27
C ASN A 58 8.89 29.12 17.68
N ASP A 59 8.04 28.18 17.26
CA ASP A 59 6.74 28.46 16.63
C ASP A 59 6.77 29.26 15.31
N ILE A 60 7.94 29.36 14.68
CA ILE A 60 8.15 29.95 13.36
C ILE A 60 8.48 28.83 12.38
N VAL A 61 7.79 28.82 11.24
CA VAL A 61 8.15 27.97 10.11
C VAL A 61 9.12 28.74 9.24
N SER A 62 10.33 28.19 9.06
CA SER A 62 11.40 28.78 8.27
C SER A 62 11.63 27.91 7.03
N ILE A 63 11.22 28.39 5.86
CA ILE A 63 11.47 27.72 4.58
C ILE A 63 12.83 28.17 4.09
N SER A 64 13.73 27.20 3.88
CA SER A 64 15.07 27.41 3.36
C SER A 64 15.17 27.14 1.87
N GLU A 65 14.37 26.21 1.33
CA GLU A 65 14.24 25.93 -0.11
C GLU A 65 12.78 25.66 -0.48
N LEU A 66 12.31 26.16 -1.61
CA LEU A 66 10.97 25.98 -2.15
C LEU A 66 11.03 26.09 -3.68
N GLU A 67 10.51 25.10 -4.37
CA GLU A 67 10.19 25.18 -5.79
C GLU A 67 8.76 24.67 -6.00
N CYS A 68 7.89 25.51 -6.57
CA CYS A 68 6.51 25.13 -6.86
C CYS A 68 5.96 25.85 -8.08
N LEU A 69 5.09 25.18 -8.81
CA LEU A 69 4.38 25.72 -9.96
C LEU A 69 2.94 26.06 -9.54
N LEU A 70 2.56 27.33 -9.67
CA LEU A 70 1.23 27.83 -9.33
C LEU A 70 0.19 27.41 -10.40
N PRO A 71 -1.11 27.33 -10.04
CA PRO A 71 -2.16 27.05 -11.02
C PRO A 71 -2.17 28.05 -12.19
N ASP A 72 -1.80 29.31 -11.97
CA ASP A 72 -1.70 30.33 -13.02
C ASP A 72 -0.49 30.14 -13.96
N GLY A 73 0.34 29.11 -13.74
CA GLY A 73 1.51 28.74 -14.54
C GLY A 73 2.82 29.38 -14.12
N LEU A 74 2.81 30.26 -13.10
CA LEU A 74 4.05 30.86 -12.60
C LEU A 74 4.87 29.84 -11.78
N LEU A 75 6.16 29.74 -12.07
CA LEU A 75 7.12 29.03 -11.24
C LEU A 75 7.62 29.96 -10.11
N VAL A 76 7.51 29.50 -8.87
CA VAL A 76 8.18 30.09 -7.71
C VAL A 76 9.38 29.21 -7.36
N GLY A 77 10.56 29.81 -7.28
CA GLY A 77 11.80 29.15 -6.86
C GLY A 77 12.51 29.96 -5.76
N PHE A 78 13.00 29.28 -4.73
CA PHE A 78 13.63 29.82 -3.54
C PHE A 78 14.60 28.79 -2.91
N PRO A 79 15.81 29.16 -2.48
CA PRO A 79 16.58 30.29 -2.98
C PRO A 79 17.00 29.89 -4.41
N GLY A 80 16.40 30.50 -5.43
CA GLY A 80 16.73 30.17 -6.82
C GLY A 80 18.17 30.55 -7.21
N GLN A 81 18.43 30.70 -8.52
CA GLN A 81 19.73 31.17 -9.04
C GLN A 81 20.00 32.69 -8.89
N SER A 82 19.25 33.40 -8.04
CA SER A 82 19.43 34.84 -7.86
C SER A 82 19.52 35.21 -6.38
N PRO A 83 20.43 36.12 -5.99
CA PRO A 83 20.45 36.67 -4.65
C PRO A 83 19.12 37.37 -4.35
N ARG A 84 18.56 37.09 -3.17
CA ARG A 84 17.25 37.61 -2.75
C ARG A 84 17.39 38.90 -1.97
N HIS A 85 16.37 39.76 -2.10
CA HIS A 85 16.20 40.96 -1.30
C HIS A 85 14.86 40.94 -0.56
N PRO A 86 14.85 40.90 0.79
CA PRO A 86 16.00 40.70 1.68
C PRO A 86 16.56 39.28 1.59
N ALA A 87 17.83 39.11 1.99
CA ALA A 87 18.46 37.80 2.12
C ALA A 87 17.89 37.05 3.34
N GLY A 88 17.84 35.72 3.26
CA GLY A 88 17.39 34.85 4.34
C GLY A 88 16.24 33.91 3.96
N ASN A 89 15.85 33.08 4.93
CA ASN A 89 14.73 32.14 4.81
C ASN A 89 13.39 32.87 4.70
N ALA A 90 12.39 32.22 4.09
CA ALA A 90 11.01 32.71 4.12
C ALA A 90 10.35 32.22 5.41
N GLU A 91 9.97 33.16 6.28
CA GLU A 91 9.49 32.85 7.63
C GLU A 91 8.06 33.31 7.85
N ILE A 92 7.33 32.54 8.65
CA ILE A 92 5.98 32.89 9.13
C ILE A 92 5.79 32.38 10.55
N GLU A 93 5.30 33.24 11.43
CA GLU A 93 4.90 32.86 12.78
C GLU A 93 3.55 32.13 12.72
N VAL A 94 3.52 30.90 13.23
CA VAL A 94 2.32 30.04 13.21
C VAL A 94 1.79 29.75 14.61
N GLY A 95 2.57 30.04 15.66
CA GLY A 95 2.29 29.66 17.04
C GLY A 95 0.95 30.14 17.60
N SER A 96 0.61 31.39 17.33
CA SER A 96 -0.63 32.03 17.81
C SER A 96 -1.90 31.50 17.12
N ALA A 97 -1.77 31.01 15.88
CA ALA A 97 -2.86 30.46 15.08
C ALA A 97 -3.09 28.96 15.36
N CYS A 98 -2.02 28.18 15.52
CA CYS A 98 -2.08 26.74 15.81
C CYS A 98 -2.21 26.48 17.33
N LYS A 99 -3.42 26.63 17.87
CA LYS A 99 -3.72 26.33 19.29
C LYS A 99 -3.83 24.82 19.55
N SER A 100 -3.50 24.41 20.77
CA SER A 100 -3.65 23.02 21.22
C SER A 100 -5.10 22.53 21.06
N GLY A 101 -5.29 21.38 20.43
CA GLY A 101 -6.62 20.81 20.14
C GLY A 101 -7.40 21.47 18.99
N ALA A 102 -6.83 22.49 18.33
CA ALA A 102 -7.44 23.07 17.14
C ALA A 102 -7.18 22.18 15.90
N PRO A 103 -8.02 22.27 14.85
CA PRO A 103 -7.75 21.57 13.61
C PRO A 103 -6.44 22.06 12.97
N PRO A 104 -5.79 21.21 12.17
CA PRO A 104 -4.58 21.60 11.47
C PRO A 104 -4.83 22.77 10.51
N LEU A 105 -3.77 23.53 10.20
CA LEU A 105 -3.80 24.67 9.29
C LEU A 105 -2.82 24.46 8.13
N LYS A 106 -3.25 24.81 6.91
CA LYS A 106 -2.38 24.73 5.73
C LYS A 106 -1.53 25.99 5.58
N LEU A 107 -0.25 25.76 5.26
CA LEU A 107 0.69 26.79 4.83
C LEU A 107 0.69 26.87 3.31
N TRP A 108 0.53 28.07 2.77
CA TRP A 108 0.42 28.33 1.33
C TRP A 108 1.58 29.21 0.85
N CYS A 109 2.09 28.91 -0.33
CA CYS A 109 2.83 29.86 -1.15
C CYS A 109 1.83 30.61 -2.02
N TRP A 110 1.78 31.93 -1.88
CA TRP A 110 0.85 32.79 -2.61
C TRP A 110 1.60 33.92 -3.30
N VAL A 111 1.12 34.30 -4.49
CA VAL A 111 1.63 35.43 -5.27
C VAL A 111 0.46 36.29 -5.71
N ASN A 112 0.58 37.62 -5.61
CA ASN A 112 -0.43 38.54 -6.14
C ASN A 112 -0.68 38.29 -7.64
N GLU A 113 -1.93 38.46 -8.09
CA GLU A 113 -2.27 38.34 -9.51
C GLU A 113 -1.54 39.40 -10.38
N ARG A 114 -1.29 39.08 -11.65
CA ARG A 114 -0.61 39.99 -12.58
C ARG A 114 -1.57 41.08 -13.09
N GLY A 115 -1.71 42.15 -12.30
CA GLY A 115 -2.53 43.34 -12.61
C GLY A 115 -1.76 44.51 -13.24
N SER A 116 -2.40 45.69 -13.24
CA SER A 116 -1.81 46.97 -13.69
C SER A 116 -0.63 47.41 -12.81
N HIS A 117 -0.63 47.04 -11.54
CA HIS A 117 0.41 47.39 -10.57
C HIS A 117 1.44 46.28 -10.34
N ALA A 118 1.50 45.28 -11.23
CA ALA A 118 2.28 44.05 -11.03
C ALA A 118 3.77 44.28 -10.73
N ALA A 119 4.36 45.40 -11.14
CA ALA A 119 5.77 45.76 -10.89
C ALA A 119 5.93 47.19 -10.33
N CYS A 120 4.87 47.80 -9.80
CA CYS A 120 4.95 49.11 -9.17
C CYS A 120 5.61 48.98 -7.78
N GLN A 121 6.79 49.58 -7.59
CA GLN A 121 7.58 49.37 -6.37
C GLN A 121 6.82 49.70 -5.07
N ASP A 122 5.98 50.73 -5.06
CA ASP A 122 5.26 51.13 -3.84
C ASP A 122 3.88 50.47 -3.67
N SER A 123 3.48 49.59 -4.59
CA SER A 123 2.18 48.91 -4.52
C SER A 123 2.26 47.62 -3.69
N GLN A 124 1.31 47.45 -2.77
CA GLN A 124 1.10 46.19 -2.05
C GLN A 124 0.55 45.07 -2.97
N GLU A 125 -0.03 45.45 -4.11
CA GLU A 125 -0.51 44.52 -5.14
C GLU A 125 0.61 44.05 -6.08
N ARG A 126 1.86 44.46 -5.84
CA ARG A 126 2.97 44.09 -6.72
C ARG A 126 3.18 42.57 -6.69
N ARG A 127 3.24 42.00 -7.89
CA ARG A 127 3.56 40.59 -8.15
C ARG A 127 5.06 40.35 -8.24
N TYR A 128 5.81 41.38 -8.65
CA TYR A 128 7.24 41.32 -8.87
C TYR A 128 7.96 42.46 -8.16
N ASN A 129 9.14 42.15 -7.63
CA ASN A 129 10.13 43.14 -7.20
C ASN A 129 11.06 43.43 -8.39
N SER A 130 11.29 44.71 -8.69
CA SER A 130 12.29 45.11 -9.68
C SER A 130 13.66 45.13 -9.03
N ILE A 131 14.57 44.27 -9.50
CA ILE A 131 15.92 44.11 -8.94
C ILE A 131 16.93 44.33 -10.05
N LEU A 132 17.95 45.14 -9.79
CA LEU A 132 19.06 45.33 -10.71
C LEU A 132 20.00 44.12 -10.63
N ASP A 133 20.12 43.38 -11.72
CA ASP A 133 20.97 42.20 -11.80
C ASP A 133 22.44 42.57 -12.04
N ALA A 134 23.34 41.60 -11.85
CA ALA A 134 24.73 41.77 -12.24
C ALA A 134 24.83 42.05 -13.76
N PRO A 135 25.85 42.82 -14.21
CA PRO A 135 26.00 43.14 -15.63
C PRO A 135 26.06 41.88 -16.50
N SER A 136 25.13 41.76 -17.45
CA SER A 136 25.14 40.69 -18.45
C SER A 136 25.87 41.17 -19.71
N VAL A 137 26.91 40.44 -20.11
CA VAL A 137 27.63 40.71 -21.38
C VAL A 137 26.76 40.34 -22.57
N ASP A 138 27.04 40.96 -23.71
CA ASP A 138 26.41 40.60 -24.98
C ASP A 138 26.88 39.21 -25.44
N GLU A 139 25.95 38.31 -25.77
CA GLU A 139 26.26 36.95 -26.24
C GLU A 139 26.98 36.93 -27.59
N ASN A 140 26.86 37.98 -28.40
CA ASN A 140 27.54 38.06 -29.70
C ASN A 140 29.02 38.43 -29.57
N THR A 141 29.37 39.26 -28.57
CA THR A 141 30.71 39.85 -28.43
C THR A 141 31.45 39.40 -27.17
N GLY A 142 30.74 38.98 -26.13
CA GLY A 142 31.30 38.60 -24.82
C GLY A 142 31.77 39.78 -23.97
N ASP A 143 31.51 41.02 -24.40
CA ASP A 143 31.95 42.25 -23.75
C ASP A 143 30.75 43.19 -23.48
N ASN A 144 31.00 44.38 -22.93
CA ASN A 144 30.03 45.44 -22.65
C ASN A 144 28.88 44.99 -21.74
N GLY A 145 29.21 44.52 -20.53
CA GLY A 145 28.23 44.15 -19.53
C GLY A 145 27.21 45.25 -19.22
N LEU A 146 25.93 44.95 -19.42
CA LEU A 146 24.81 45.85 -19.13
C LEU A 146 24.06 45.36 -17.89
N ALA A 147 23.93 46.23 -16.88
CA ALA A 147 23.08 45.94 -15.72
C ALA A 147 21.62 46.13 -16.11
N LEU A 148 20.85 45.04 -16.12
CA LEU A 148 19.43 45.03 -16.48
C LEU A 148 18.57 44.83 -15.23
N ALA A 149 17.50 45.63 -15.11
CA ALA A 149 16.49 45.40 -14.09
C ALA A 149 15.63 44.19 -14.48
N ARG A 150 15.52 43.21 -13.58
CA ARG A 150 14.71 41.99 -13.75
C ARG A 150 13.57 41.95 -12.76
N LEU A 151 12.49 41.30 -13.16
CA LEU A 151 11.32 41.06 -12.32
C LEU A 151 11.52 39.78 -11.50
N GLN A 152 11.82 39.93 -10.22
CA GLN A 152 11.86 38.81 -9.27
C GLN A 152 10.47 38.57 -8.68
N VAL A 153 10.02 37.32 -8.62
CA VAL A 153 8.70 36.97 -8.05
C VAL A 153 8.61 37.38 -6.58
N ASN A 154 7.54 38.10 -6.23
CA ASN A 154 7.21 38.50 -4.87
C ASN A 154 6.18 37.53 -4.28
N PHE A 155 6.63 36.37 -3.78
CA PHE A 155 5.77 35.42 -3.09
C PHE A 155 5.65 35.74 -1.59
N GLN A 156 4.53 35.32 -1.01
CA GLN A 156 4.19 35.45 0.40
C GLN A 156 3.79 34.10 0.97
N LEU A 157 4.02 33.92 2.27
CA LEU A 157 3.50 32.79 3.02
C LEU A 157 2.16 33.17 3.64
N TYR A 158 1.18 32.29 3.51
CA TYR A 158 -0.16 32.49 4.06
C TYR A 158 -0.59 31.24 4.84
N LEU A 159 -1.16 31.44 6.03
CA LEU A 159 -1.65 30.35 6.88
C LEU A 159 -3.18 30.37 6.91
N GLY A 160 -3.81 29.27 6.50
CA GLY A 160 -5.26 29.14 6.51
C GLY A 160 -5.77 27.86 5.84
N ASN A 161 -7.04 27.52 6.04
CA ASN A 161 -7.61 26.28 5.50
C ASN A 161 -8.15 26.42 4.07
N SER A 162 -8.47 27.64 3.66
CA SER A 162 -8.86 27.98 2.30
C SER A 162 -7.71 28.63 1.55
N SER A 163 -7.63 28.37 0.25
CA SER A 163 -6.68 29.07 -0.61
C SER A 163 -6.88 30.60 -0.52
N PRO A 164 -5.80 31.40 -0.39
CA PRO A 164 -5.89 32.86 -0.39
C PRO A 164 -6.21 33.45 -1.78
N ALA A 165 -5.99 32.69 -2.85
CA ALA A 165 -6.30 33.08 -4.22
C ALA A 165 -6.78 31.88 -5.05
N ALA A 166 -7.58 32.12 -6.09
CA ALA A 166 -8.14 31.04 -6.91
C ALA A 166 -7.05 30.31 -7.72
N ASP A 167 -6.22 31.05 -8.44
CA ASP A 167 -5.22 30.47 -9.36
C ASP A 167 -3.76 30.84 -9.02
N SER A 168 -3.53 31.66 -7.99
CA SER A 168 -2.19 32.16 -7.66
C SER A 168 -1.69 31.71 -6.27
N ALA A 169 -2.14 30.54 -5.80
CA ALA A 169 -1.63 29.95 -4.57
C ALA A 169 -1.47 28.42 -4.68
N VAL A 170 -0.52 27.87 -3.92
CA VAL A 170 -0.24 26.43 -3.79
C VAL A 170 -0.09 26.09 -2.30
N PRO A 171 -0.81 25.08 -1.78
CA PRO A 171 -0.57 24.61 -0.43
C PRO A 171 0.74 23.82 -0.39
N LEU A 172 1.57 24.07 0.62
CA LEU A 172 2.91 23.50 0.75
C LEU A 172 2.95 22.34 1.74
N LEU A 173 2.37 22.56 2.92
CA LEU A 173 2.30 21.61 4.01
C LEU A 173 1.16 22.01 4.95
N GLU A 174 0.86 21.13 5.89
CA GLU A 174 -0.16 21.36 6.91
C GLU A 174 0.48 21.19 8.29
N ILE A 175 0.13 22.07 9.23
CA ILE A 175 0.77 22.18 10.54
C ILE A 175 -0.28 22.01 11.62
N VAL A 176 0.07 21.28 12.68
CA VAL A 176 -0.74 21.15 13.88
C VAL A 176 0.13 21.28 15.13
N ARG A 177 -0.46 21.73 16.23
CA ARG A 177 0.16 21.62 17.55
C ARG A 177 -0.19 20.26 18.15
N GLY A 178 0.81 19.40 18.30
CA GLY A 178 0.67 18.05 18.84
C GLY A 178 0.40 18.04 20.35
N GLU A 179 0.19 16.84 20.90
CA GLU A 179 -0.09 16.63 22.33
C GLU A 179 1.05 17.10 23.24
N ASN A 180 2.29 17.03 22.75
CA ASN A 180 3.49 17.52 23.43
C ASN A 180 3.63 19.07 23.39
N GLN A 181 2.59 19.78 22.93
CA GLN A 181 2.56 21.23 22.72
C GLN A 181 3.56 21.76 21.68
N GLN A 182 4.23 20.89 20.92
CA GLN A 182 5.13 21.28 19.85
C GLN A 182 4.37 21.36 18.52
N LEU A 183 4.78 22.28 17.66
CA LEU A 183 4.30 22.35 16.29
C LEU A 183 5.02 21.33 15.44
N GLN A 184 4.25 20.64 14.60
CA GLN A 184 4.75 19.65 13.67
C GLN A 184 3.94 19.68 12.38
N ALA A 185 4.58 19.28 11.29
CA ALA A 185 3.88 19.01 10.04
C ALA A 185 3.00 17.76 10.20
N THR A 186 1.82 17.77 9.59
CA THR A 186 0.96 16.58 9.50
C THR A 186 1.42 15.69 8.35
N ALA A 187 0.79 14.53 8.19
CA ALA A 187 1.03 13.63 7.06
C ALA A 187 0.44 14.15 5.73
N TYR A 188 -0.07 15.38 5.65
CA TYR A 188 -0.68 15.95 4.44
C TYR A 188 0.29 15.98 3.26
N HIS A 189 -0.15 15.43 2.12
CA HIS A 189 0.57 15.55 0.84
C HIS A 189 -0.05 16.70 0.04
N PRO A 190 0.70 17.78 -0.25
CA PRO A 190 0.24 18.84 -1.13
C PRO A 190 0.03 18.30 -2.57
N PRO A 191 -0.50 19.10 -3.50
CA PRO A 191 -0.40 18.76 -4.92
C PRO A 191 1.07 18.61 -5.32
N LEU A 192 1.44 17.41 -5.76
CA LEU A 192 2.82 17.04 -6.11
C LEU A 192 2.95 16.86 -7.61
N LEU A 193 4.00 17.43 -8.20
CA LEU A 193 4.36 17.13 -9.59
C LEU A 193 5.20 15.86 -9.70
N HIS A 194 5.94 15.55 -8.63
CA HIS A 194 6.76 14.36 -8.48
C HIS A 194 6.46 13.74 -7.11
N ILE A 195 6.28 12.42 -7.05
CA ILE A 195 5.94 11.74 -5.79
C ILE A 195 7.01 11.94 -4.70
N GLY A 196 8.27 12.10 -5.09
CA GLY A 196 9.40 12.37 -4.20
C GLY A 196 9.42 13.79 -3.62
N SER A 197 8.65 14.74 -4.14
CA SER A 197 8.63 16.13 -3.62
C SER A 197 8.11 16.21 -2.17
N ALA A 198 7.48 15.15 -1.67
CA ALA A 198 7.01 15.03 -0.30
C ALA A 198 7.97 14.28 0.64
N ASP A 199 9.22 14.03 0.24
CA ASP A 199 10.19 13.30 1.06
C ASP A 199 10.57 14.00 2.38
N PHE A 200 10.30 15.30 2.49
CA PHE A 200 10.40 16.05 3.75
C PHE A 200 9.49 15.50 4.86
N LEU A 201 8.45 14.71 4.52
CA LEU A 201 7.58 14.03 5.49
C LEU A 201 8.21 12.76 6.08
N GLY A 202 9.41 12.36 5.63
CA GLY A 202 10.13 11.24 6.22
C GLY A 202 9.37 9.90 6.06
N ALA A 203 9.04 9.27 7.18
CA ALA A 203 8.32 7.98 7.17
C ALA A 203 6.89 8.08 6.61
N ASP A 204 6.27 9.25 6.73
CA ASP A 204 4.94 9.53 6.18
C ASP A 204 4.95 9.84 4.67
N SER A 205 6.14 9.87 4.03
CA SER A 205 6.26 10.03 2.58
C SER A 205 5.51 8.91 1.83
N LEU A 206 4.59 9.30 0.95
CA LEU A 206 3.81 8.38 0.13
C LEU A 206 4.71 7.57 -0.81
N TRP A 207 5.79 8.19 -1.31
CA TRP A 207 6.80 7.51 -2.11
C TRP A 207 7.37 6.29 -1.39
N ARG A 208 7.79 6.46 -0.13
CA ARG A 208 8.34 5.36 0.69
C ARG A 208 7.29 4.30 1.03
N GLN A 209 6.06 4.71 1.31
CA GLN A 209 4.95 3.77 1.55
C GLN A 209 4.67 2.90 0.31
N LEU A 210 4.74 3.48 -0.89
CA LEU A 210 4.58 2.74 -2.15
C LEU A 210 5.73 1.78 -2.41
N GLN A 211 6.97 2.17 -2.08
CA GLN A 211 8.12 1.25 -2.11
C GLN A 211 7.92 0.07 -1.17
N GLN A 212 7.48 0.30 0.07
CA GLN A 212 7.19 -0.78 1.02
C GLN A 212 6.08 -1.71 0.53
N LEU A 213 5.01 -1.16 -0.07
CA LEU A 213 3.94 -1.97 -0.65
C LEU A 213 4.44 -2.80 -1.85
N HIS A 214 5.26 -2.20 -2.71
CA HIS A 214 5.90 -2.88 -3.83
C HIS A 214 6.76 -4.07 -3.38
N ASP A 215 7.62 -3.86 -2.38
CA ASP A 215 8.51 -4.91 -1.87
C ASP A 215 7.69 -6.05 -1.23
N ARG A 216 6.63 -5.70 -0.48
CA ARG A 216 5.70 -6.71 0.07
C ARG A 216 4.99 -7.52 -1.02
N LEU A 217 4.60 -6.90 -2.13
CA LEU A 217 4.00 -7.62 -3.26
C LEU A 217 4.98 -8.62 -3.88
N TRP A 218 6.25 -8.23 -4.04
CA TRP A 218 7.31 -9.14 -4.53
C TRP A 218 7.60 -10.27 -3.55
N ASP A 219 7.72 -9.98 -2.26
CA ASP A 219 7.93 -10.98 -1.22
C ASP A 219 6.76 -11.98 -1.18
N LYS A 220 5.53 -11.49 -1.26
CA LYS A 220 4.33 -12.33 -1.29
C LYS A 220 4.29 -13.19 -2.55
N LEU A 221 4.63 -12.63 -3.71
CA LEU A 221 4.72 -13.38 -4.95
C LEU A 221 5.76 -14.51 -4.84
N GLY A 222 6.94 -14.22 -4.31
CA GLY A 222 7.99 -15.22 -4.06
C GLY A 222 7.50 -16.38 -3.20
N GLN A 223 6.84 -16.07 -2.07
CA GLN A 223 6.27 -17.06 -1.15
C GLN A 223 5.19 -17.94 -1.81
N LEU A 224 4.38 -17.37 -2.71
CA LEU A 224 3.31 -18.10 -3.41
C LEU A 224 3.86 -18.92 -4.58
N SER A 225 4.87 -18.41 -5.30
CA SER A 225 5.49 -19.08 -6.45
C SER A 225 6.41 -20.25 -6.06
N GLU A 226 7.09 -20.19 -4.91
CA GLU A 226 7.87 -21.34 -4.41
C GLU A 226 7.01 -22.58 -4.17
N ASN A 227 5.75 -22.40 -3.78
CA ASN A 227 4.79 -23.50 -3.59
C ASN A 227 4.38 -24.18 -4.91
N GLY A 228 4.62 -23.55 -6.06
CA GLY A 228 4.25 -24.04 -7.39
C GLY A 228 5.38 -24.69 -8.19
N LYS A 229 6.61 -24.78 -7.65
CA LYS A 229 7.77 -25.33 -8.37
C LYS A 229 7.72 -26.86 -8.58
N ASN A 230 6.84 -27.56 -7.85
CA ASN A 230 6.58 -28.97 -8.13
C ASN A 230 5.73 -29.07 -9.41
N GLN A 231 6.29 -29.69 -10.45
CA GLN A 231 5.63 -29.94 -11.74
C GLN A 231 4.52 -31.02 -11.62
N GLU A 232 3.59 -30.84 -10.70
CA GLU A 232 2.32 -31.57 -10.70
C GLU A 232 1.42 -30.93 -11.76
N ALA A 233 0.76 -31.74 -12.60
CA ALA A 233 -0.26 -31.25 -13.52
C ALA A 233 -1.32 -30.48 -12.74
N GLU A 234 -1.79 -29.32 -13.24
CA GLU A 234 -2.71 -28.43 -12.52
C GLU A 234 -4.00 -29.13 -12.04
N GLU A 235 -4.43 -30.16 -12.77
CA GLU A 235 -5.61 -30.97 -12.46
C GLU A 235 -5.48 -31.75 -11.14
N ASN A 236 -4.25 -32.04 -10.70
CA ASN A 236 -3.97 -32.77 -9.46
C ASN A 236 -3.69 -31.84 -8.26
N LEU A 237 -3.70 -30.52 -8.47
CA LEU A 237 -3.45 -29.56 -7.40
C LEU A 237 -4.62 -29.51 -6.41
N GLY A 238 -4.30 -29.64 -5.13
CA GLY A 238 -5.22 -29.35 -4.03
C GLY A 238 -5.82 -27.94 -4.14
N THR A 239 -7.00 -27.75 -3.54
CA THR A 239 -7.75 -26.48 -3.58
C THR A 239 -6.93 -25.28 -3.10
N GLU A 240 -6.09 -25.44 -2.07
CA GLU A 240 -5.22 -24.38 -1.57
C GLU A 240 -4.09 -24.03 -2.56
N LYS A 241 -3.37 -25.02 -3.11
CA LYS A 241 -2.33 -24.76 -4.12
C LYS A 241 -2.91 -24.01 -5.33
N ARG A 242 -4.15 -24.34 -5.74
CA ARG A 242 -4.88 -23.59 -6.78
C ARG A 242 -5.15 -22.14 -6.37
N GLN A 243 -5.56 -21.89 -5.13
CA GLN A 243 -5.75 -20.53 -4.60
C GLN A 243 -4.45 -19.73 -4.53
N HIS A 244 -3.35 -20.34 -4.07
CA HIS A 244 -2.02 -19.69 -4.05
C HIS A 244 -1.54 -19.35 -5.45
N LEU A 245 -1.70 -20.26 -6.42
CA LEU A 245 -1.33 -20.02 -7.81
C LEU A 245 -2.20 -18.92 -8.44
N ALA A 246 -3.51 -18.91 -8.16
CA ALA A 246 -4.40 -17.84 -8.61
C ALA A 246 -3.98 -16.47 -8.03
N ALA A 247 -3.68 -16.41 -6.74
CA ALA A 247 -3.18 -15.19 -6.10
C ALA A 247 -1.81 -14.76 -6.67
N ALA A 248 -0.89 -15.70 -6.89
CA ALA A 248 0.40 -15.42 -7.51
C ALA A 248 0.22 -14.83 -8.91
N ARG A 249 -0.67 -15.39 -9.73
CA ARG A 249 -1.00 -14.89 -11.08
C ARG A 249 -1.61 -13.48 -11.03
N ALA A 250 -2.53 -13.24 -10.10
CA ALA A 250 -3.14 -11.93 -9.91
C ALA A 250 -2.07 -10.86 -9.57
N ILE A 251 -1.17 -11.18 -8.64
CA ILE A 251 -0.07 -10.28 -8.26
C ILE A 251 0.90 -10.09 -9.44
N SER A 252 1.37 -11.18 -10.06
CA SER A 252 2.40 -11.14 -11.10
C SER A 252 1.98 -10.34 -12.33
N THR A 253 0.69 -10.31 -12.64
CA THR A 253 0.17 -9.63 -13.85
C THR A 253 0.20 -8.11 -13.72
N ALA A 254 -0.05 -7.57 -12.53
CA ALA A 254 -0.12 -6.12 -12.33
C ALA A 254 1.18 -5.51 -11.78
N LEU A 255 2.09 -6.31 -11.22
CA LEU A 255 3.29 -5.83 -10.54
C LEU A 255 4.28 -5.07 -11.45
N PRO A 256 4.59 -5.51 -12.69
CA PRO A 256 5.57 -4.83 -13.54
C PRO A 256 5.19 -3.39 -13.89
N ALA A 257 3.90 -3.11 -14.09
CA ALA A 257 3.41 -1.76 -14.40
C ALA A 257 3.69 -0.79 -13.23
N LEU A 258 3.46 -1.24 -11.99
CA LEU A 258 3.84 -0.47 -10.81
C LEU A 258 5.36 -0.30 -10.72
N SER A 259 6.15 -1.37 -10.91
CA SER A 259 7.61 -1.31 -10.82
C SER A 259 8.24 -0.30 -11.76
N VAL A 260 7.74 -0.18 -13.00
CA VAL A 260 8.25 0.81 -13.98
C VAL A 260 7.89 2.24 -13.60
N LEU A 261 6.71 2.44 -13.02
CA LEU A 261 6.24 3.77 -12.60
C LEU A 261 6.79 4.20 -11.24
N LEU A 262 7.28 3.28 -10.42
CA LEU A 262 7.81 3.55 -9.09
C LEU A 262 9.19 4.21 -9.20
N HIS A 263 9.19 5.52 -9.46
CA HIS A 263 10.34 6.41 -9.46
C HIS A 263 9.96 7.72 -8.76
N GLU A 264 10.90 8.35 -8.03
CA GLU A 264 10.70 9.63 -7.31
C GLU A 264 10.10 10.75 -8.19
N ARG A 265 10.35 10.75 -9.51
CA ARG A 265 9.91 11.79 -10.45
C ARG A 265 8.56 11.50 -11.09
N THR A 266 7.94 10.37 -10.76
CA THR A 266 6.63 10.01 -11.32
C THR A 266 5.54 10.88 -10.72
N HIS A 267 4.64 11.36 -11.59
CA HIS A 267 3.46 12.10 -11.14
C HIS A 267 2.49 11.18 -10.40
N PRO A 268 1.94 11.57 -9.22
CA PRO A 268 1.14 10.66 -8.39
C PRO A 268 -0.07 10.04 -9.12
N VAL A 269 -0.74 10.77 -10.01
CA VAL A 269 -1.86 10.22 -10.80
C VAL A 269 -1.52 8.92 -11.55
N GLN A 270 -0.28 8.77 -12.04
CA GLN A 270 0.15 7.57 -12.77
C GLN A 270 0.28 6.38 -11.82
N LEU A 271 0.83 6.61 -10.63
CA LEU A 271 0.91 5.60 -9.56
C LEU A 271 -0.49 5.21 -9.07
N TYR A 272 -1.40 6.16 -8.92
CA TYR A 272 -2.79 5.89 -8.55
C TYR A 272 -3.50 5.00 -9.58
N GLN A 273 -3.27 5.23 -10.87
CA GLN A 273 -3.77 4.39 -11.95
C GLN A 273 -3.18 2.97 -11.91
N ALA A 274 -1.89 2.83 -11.64
CA ALA A 274 -1.24 1.51 -11.48
C ALA A 274 -1.79 0.75 -10.26
N LEU A 275 -2.00 1.44 -9.14
CA LEU A 275 -2.64 0.85 -7.95
C LEU A 275 -4.08 0.41 -8.23
N ALA A 276 -4.83 1.15 -9.06
CA ALA A 276 -6.17 0.75 -9.45
C ALA A 276 -6.18 -0.58 -10.22
N GLN A 277 -5.18 -0.80 -11.08
CA GLN A 277 -5.01 -2.07 -11.79
C GLN A 277 -4.69 -3.21 -10.80
N ILE A 278 -3.79 -2.98 -9.85
CA ILE A 278 -3.46 -3.96 -8.81
C ILE A 278 -4.71 -4.28 -7.96
N ALA A 279 -5.44 -3.26 -7.50
CA ALA A 279 -6.66 -3.42 -6.72
C ALA A 279 -7.72 -4.26 -7.45
N GLY A 280 -7.85 -4.08 -8.77
CA GLY A 280 -8.72 -4.92 -9.60
C GLY A 280 -8.25 -6.37 -9.71
N GLN A 281 -6.94 -6.62 -9.85
CA GLN A 281 -6.43 -7.99 -9.92
C GLN A 281 -6.54 -8.72 -8.56
N VAL A 282 -6.14 -8.07 -7.47
CA VAL A 282 -6.17 -8.68 -6.14
C VAL A 282 -7.58 -8.82 -5.58
N SER A 283 -8.60 -8.18 -6.17
CA SER A 283 -9.99 -8.40 -5.75
C SER A 283 -10.42 -9.85 -5.97
N SER A 284 -9.86 -10.53 -6.97
CA SER A 284 -10.10 -11.95 -7.26
C SER A 284 -9.56 -12.90 -6.17
N ILE A 285 -8.73 -12.40 -5.25
CA ILE A 285 -8.21 -13.16 -4.12
C ILE A 285 -9.28 -13.28 -3.04
N GLY A 286 -9.63 -14.52 -2.71
CA GLY A 286 -10.67 -14.86 -1.73
C GLY A 286 -12.00 -15.25 -2.37
N SER A 287 -13.05 -15.38 -1.56
CA SER A 287 -14.36 -15.87 -2.03
C SER A 287 -15.23 -14.79 -2.68
N ASN A 288 -15.02 -13.52 -2.33
CA ASN A 288 -15.79 -12.40 -2.89
C ASN A 288 -14.90 -11.53 -3.80
N PRO A 289 -15.12 -11.59 -5.14
CA PRO A 289 -14.30 -10.88 -6.12
C PRO A 289 -14.62 -9.39 -6.24
N LEU A 290 -15.44 -8.82 -5.35
CA LEU A 290 -15.85 -7.42 -5.42
C LEU A 290 -14.64 -6.47 -5.32
N PRO A 291 -14.36 -5.66 -6.36
CA PRO A 291 -13.27 -4.70 -6.33
C PRO A 291 -13.63 -3.50 -5.46
N LEU A 292 -12.58 -2.80 -5.04
CA LEU A 292 -12.71 -1.54 -4.33
C LEU A 292 -13.35 -0.46 -5.22
N LEU A 293 -14.39 0.22 -4.73
CA LEU A 293 -14.94 1.39 -5.41
C LEU A 293 -14.02 2.60 -5.21
N MET A 294 -13.18 2.86 -6.21
CA MET A 294 -12.22 3.97 -6.18
C MET A 294 -12.84 5.28 -6.65
N LYS A 295 -12.48 6.38 -5.98
CA LYS A 295 -12.87 7.75 -6.40
C LYS A 295 -11.87 8.32 -7.41
N PRO A 296 -12.26 9.33 -8.22
CA PRO A 296 -11.31 10.05 -9.07
C PRO A 296 -10.19 10.70 -8.25
N TYR A 297 -8.99 10.70 -8.81
CA TYR A 297 -7.80 11.31 -8.21
C TYR A 297 -8.06 12.77 -7.83
N GLN A 298 -7.77 13.12 -6.57
CA GLN A 298 -7.80 14.48 -6.06
C GLN A 298 -6.37 14.98 -5.90
N HIS A 299 -6.01 15.99 -6.68
CA HIS A 299 -4.63 16.48 -6.74
C HIS A 299 -4.26 17.33 -5.54
N ASP A 300 -5.21 18.10 -5.01
CA ASP A 300 -5.04 19.01 -3.87
C ASP A 300 -4.84 18.29 -2.53
N ASP A 301 -5.28 17.03 -2.43
CA ASP A 301 -5.05 16.13 -1.30
C ASP A 301 -5.17 14.66 -1.74
N CYS A 302 -4.07 14.08 -2.20
CA CYS A 302 -4.09 12.76 -2.81
C CYS A 302 -4.07 11.61 -1.78
N LEU A 303 -3.51 11.85 -0.58
CA LEU A 303 -3.18 10.80 0.38
C LEU A 303 -4.38 9.93 0.82
N PRO A 304 -5.56 10.47 1.15
CA PRO A 304 -6.68 9.65 1.63
C PRO A 304 -7.08 8.56 0.64
N GLN A 305 -7.02 8.86 -0.67
CA GLN A 305 -7.39 7.91 -1.72
C GLN A 305 -6.31 6.84 -1.93
N PHE A 306 -5.04 7.22 -1.81
CA PHE A 306 -3.93 6.26 -1.84
C PHE A 306 -4.00 5.28 -0.69
N ARG A 307 -4.15 5.77 0.55
CA ARG A 307 -4.25 4.93 1.75
C ARG A 307 -5.36 3.90 1.63
N LEU A 308 -6.55 4.34 1.22
CA LEU A 308 -7.71 3.47 1.03
C LEU A 308 -7.43 2.30 0.06
N VAL A 309 -6.71 2.55 -1.03
CA VAL A 309 -6.35 1.51 -2.01
C VAL A 309 -5.22 0.62 -1.50
N MET A 310 -4.19 1.19 -0.89
CA MET A 310 -3.07 0.44 -0.31
C MET A 310 -3.54 -0.51 0.79
N ASP A 311 -4.42 -0.04 1.68
CA ASP A 311 -5.01 -0.85 2.76
C ASP A 311 -5.85 -2.00 2.20
N PHE A 312 -6.64 -1.75 1.15
CA PHE A 312 -7.41 -2.79 0.47
C PHE A 312 -6.50 -3.86 -0.15
N ILE A 313 -5.44 -3.45 -0.85
CA ILE A 313 -4.46 -4.38 -1.43
C ILE A 313 -3.82 -5.22 -0.33
N GLN A 314 -3.33 -4.57 0.73
CA GLN A 314 -2.69 -5.25 1.86
C GLN A 314 -3.64 -6.28 2.51
N ALA A 315 -4.89 -5.91 2.77
CA ALA A 315 -5.90 -6.81 3.34
C ALA A 315 -6.17 -8.03 2.45
N ARG A 316 -6.18 -7.86 1.11
CA ARG A 316 -6.34 -8.98 0.17
C ARG A 316 -5.13 -9.90 0.18
N LEU A 317 -3.91 -9.37 0.22
CA LEU A 317 -2.69 -10.17 0.31
C LEU A 317 -2.61 -10.97 1.62
N ASP A 318 -3.01 -10.34 2.73
CA ASP A 318 -2.98 -10.96 4.06
C ASP A 318 -4.06 -12.05 4.23
N SER A 319 -5.12 -12.02 3.42
CA SER A 319 -6.14 -13.08 3.40
C SER A 319 -5.63 -14.43 2.87
N VAL A 320 -4.49 -14.44 2.17
CA VAL A 320 -3.84 -15.67 1.69
C VAL A 320 -2.86 -16.16 2.73
N ASP A 321 -3.25 -17.12 3.56
CA ASP A 321 -2.32 -17.74 4.50
C ASP A 321 -1.30 -18.62 3.76
N THR A 322 -0.04 -18.52 4.18
CA THR A 322 1.10 -19.26 3.63
C THR A 322 1.80 -20.11 4.68
N ARG A 323 1.37 -20.06 5.95
CA ARG A 323 2.02 -20.70 7.12
C ARG A 323 1.74 -22.18 7.23
N TYR A 324 0.56 -22.59 6.79
CA TYR A 324 0.14 -23.98 6.78
C TYR A 324 0.11 -24.49 5.34
N GLU A 325 0.37 -25.77 5.19
CA GLU A 325 -0.01 -26.58 4.05
C GLU A 325 -1.28 -27.33 4.47
N THR A 326 -2.33 -27.27 3.65
CA THR A 326 -3.58 -27.98 3.89
C THR A 326 -3.67 -29.25 3.04
N LEU A 327 -4.03 -30.35 3.70
CA LEU A 327 -4.13 -31.69 3.12
C LEU A 327 -5.55 -32.20 3.37
N ALA A 328 -6.45 -32.03 2.39
CA ALA A 328 -7.85 -32.50 2.48
C ALA A 328 -7.90 -34.00 2.74
N PHE A 329 -8.85 -34.60 3.45
CA PHE A 329 -9.00 -36.05 3.47
C PHE A 329 -9.84 -36.52 2.28
N VAL A 330 -9.57 -37.71 1.78
CA VAL A 330 -10.39 -38.35 0.75
C VAL A 330 -11.47 -39.17 1.45
N LEU A 331 -12.74 -38.95 1.11
CA LEU A 331 -13.85 -39.77 1.60
C LEU A 331 -13.92 -41.04 0.75
N THR A 332 -13.50 -42.19 1.30
CA THR A 332 -13.33 -43.44 0.53
C THR A 332 -14.63 -44.21 0.31
N ASP A 333 -15.63 -44.01 1.18
CA ASP A 333 -16.84 -44.85 1.22
C ASP A 333 -18.03 -44.23 0.48
N GLN A 334 -17.78 -43.29 -0.45
CA GLN A 334 -18.85 -42.58 -1.17
C GLN A 334 -19.75 -43.51 -2.00
N HIS A 335 -19.29 -44.71 -2.34
CA HIS A 335 -20.01 -45.65 -3.21
C HIS A 335 -20.54 -46.89 -2.47
N ASP A 336 -20.34 -46.99 -1.15
CA ASP A 336 -20.87 -48.08 -0.33
C ASP A 336 -22.10 -47.60 0.45
N ALA A 337 -23.29 -47.87 -0.12
CA ALA A 337 -24.57 -47.48 0.45
C ALA A 337 -24.95 -48.30 1.71
N ASP A 338 -24.36 -49.49 1.89
CA ASP A 338 -24.68 -50.40 2.99
C ASP A 338 -23.80 -50.16 4.23
N SER A 339 -22.65 -49.49 4.07
CA SER A 339 -21.81 -49.11 5.20
C SER A 339 -22.47 -48.03 6.08
N GLN A 340 -22.59 -48.32 7.38
CA GLN A 340 -23.08 -47.38 8.40
C GLN A 340 -22.04 -46.32 8.80
N ASP A 341 -20.77 -46.53 8.48
CA ASP A 341 -19.66 -45.64 8.81
C ASP A 341 -19.14 -44.93 7.55
N ALA A 342 -18.61 -43.72 7.73
CA ALA A 342 -17.90 -42.96 6.71
C ALA A 342 -16.41 -42.90 7.08
N CYS A 343 -15.54 -43.28 6.14
CA CYS A 343 -14.09 -43.22 6.28
C CYS A 343 -13.47 -42.05 5.50
N PHE A 344 -12.82 -41.15 6.23
CA PHE A 344 -11.93 -40.14 5.67
C PHE A 344 -10.49 -40.62 5.78
N GLU A 345 -9.79 -40.70 4.65
CA GLU A 345 -8.41 -41.18 4.55
C GLU A 345 -7.44 -40.05 4.15
N ARG A 346 -6.28 -39.99 4.81
CA ARG A 346 -5.15 -39.16 4.37
C ARG A 346 -3.82 -39.82 4.73
N HIS A 347 -2.96 -40.00 3.73
CA HIS A 347 -1.56 -40.36 3.98
C HIS A 347 -0.82 -39.21 4.68
N LEU A 348 -0.31 -39.47 5.88
CA LEU A 348 0.42 -38.47 6.66
C LEU A 348 1.83 -38.28 6.08
N PRO A 349 2.26 -37.04 5.79
CA PRO A 349 3.61 -36.78 5.32
C PRO A 349 4.66 -37.01 6.43
N PRO A 350 5.97 -37.02 6.12
CA PRO A 350 7.00 -37.18 7.14
C PRO A 350 7.16 -35.92 8.01
N GLY A 351 7.57 -36.11 9.27
CA GLY A 351 7.85 -35.06 10.23
C GLY A 351 6.59 -34.48 10.89
N MET A 352 5.55 -35.29 11.09
CA MET A 352 4.35 -34.85 11.81
C MET A 352 4.57 -34.95 13.33
N SER A 353 3.95 -34.02 14.06
CA SER A 353 3.91 -34.05 15.52
C SER A 353 2.86 -35.03 16.03
N ASP A 354 2.95 -35.36 17.32
CA ASP A 354 1.90 -36.09 18.05
C ASP A 354 0.57 -35.32 18.14
N GLU A 355 0.56 -34.05 17.75
CA GLU A 355 -0.64 -33.23 17.63
C GLU A 355 -0.83 -32.83 16.16
N LEU A 356 -2.00 -33.16 15.60
CA LEU A 356 -2.39 -32.78 14.24
C LEU A 356 -3.50 -31.74 14.31
N LEU A 357 -3.36 -30.65 13.58
CA LEU A 357 -4.42 -29.64 13.47
C LEU A 357 -5.31 -29.99 12.28
N ILE A 358 -6.62 -30.14 12.50
CA ILE A 358 -7.59 -30.39 11.43
C ILE A 358 -8.71 -29.35 11.44
N GLU A 359 -9.29 -29.09 10.27
CA GLU A 359 -10.53 -28.34 10.10
C GLU A 359 -11.62 -29.29 9.62
N LEU A 360 -12.81 -29.19 10.21
CA LEU A 360 -14.01 -29.87 9.74
C LEU A 360 -14.92 -28.85 9.05
N GLU A 361 -15.30 -29.14 7.81
CA GLU A 361 -16.30 -28.36 7.10
C GLU A 361 -17.71 -28.82 7.53
N PRO A 362 -18.59 -27.92 8.00
CA PRO A 362 -19.93 -28.29 8.45
C PRO A 362 -20.84 -28.65 7.27
N ARG A 363 -21.77 -29.58 7.48
CA ARG A 363 -22.95 -29.78 6.64
C ARG A 363 -24.12 -28.95 7.17
N GLY A 364 -24.53 -27.92 6.42
CA GLY A 364 -25.65 -27.07 6.80
C GLY A 364 -25.34 -26.23 8.04
N ALA A 365 -26.23 -26.27 9.05
CA ALA A 365 -26.13 -25.46 10.26
C ALA A 365 -25.45 -26.19 11.44
N GLN A 366 -24.52 -27.11 11.17
CA GLN A 366 -23.79 -27.83 12.23
C GLN A 366 -22.96 -26.87 13.10
N THR A 367 -22.98 -27.14 14.40
CA THR A 367 -22.22 -26.41 15.41
C THR A 367 -20.89 -27.09 15.74
N SER A 368 -19.95 -26.34 16.31
CA SER A 368 -18.65 -26.88 16.76
C SER A 368 -18.82 -28.08 17.71
N ALA A 369 -19.79 -28.00 18.63
CA ALA A 369 -20.08 -29.07 19.59
C ALA A 369 -20.59 -30.36 18.90
N GLN A 370 -21.40 -30.24 17.84
CA GLN A 370 -21.89 -31.40 17.08
C GLN A 370 -20.76 -32.07 16.30
N LEU A 371 -19.89 -31.28 15.68
CA LEU A 371 -18.71 -31.79 14.96
C LEU A 371 -17.73 -32.48 15.92
N LEU A 372 -17.47 -31.87 17.10
CA LEU A 372 -16.63 -32.47 18.13
C LEU A 372 -17.23 -33.78 18.66
N ALA A 373 -18.54 -33.84 18.88
CA ALA A 373 -19.22 -35.04 19.33
C ALA A 373 -19.06 -36.18 18.32
N TRP A 374 -19.22 -35.89 17.01
CA TRP A 374 -18.96 -36.87 15.96
C TRP A 374 -17.51 -37.34 15.97
N LEU A 375 -16.56 -36.44 16.13
CA LEU A 375 -15.14 -36.76 16.12
C LEU A 375 -14.70 -37.59 17.34
N ASN A 376 -15.32 -37.36 18.50
CA ASN A 376 -15.08 -38.14 19.72
C ASN A 376 -15.63 -39.58 19.63
N ASP A 377 -16.69 -39.78 18.86
CA ASP A 377 -17.26 -41.10 18.57
C ASP A 377 -16.53 -41.81 17.41
N ALA A 378 -15.71 -41.10 16.64
CA ALA A 378 -14.98 -41.63 15.49
C ALA A 378 -13.77 -42.46 15.93
N LEU A 379 -13.49 -43.53 15.18
CA LEU A 379 -12.23 -44.27 15.27
C LEU A 379 -11.18 -43.54 14.43
N ILE A 380 -10.13 -43.06 15.08
CA ILE A 380 -9.05 -42.27 14.51
C ILE A 380 -7.73 -43.02 14.68
N ALA A 381 -7.27 -43.69 13.64
CA ALA A 381 -6.04 -44.47 13.70
C ALA A 381 -5.41 -44.69 12.31
N ASP A 382 -4.18 -45.17 12.31
CA ASP A 382 -3.55 -45.81 11.16
C ASP A 382 -4.46 -46.93 10.62
N ALA A 383 -4.59 -47.02 9.28
CA ALA A 383 -5.41 -48.04 8.61
C ALA A 383 -5.16 -49.47 9.12
N THR A 384 -3.92 -49.80 9.48
CA THR A 384 -3.54 -51.12 9.99
C THR A 384 -4.08 -51.42 11.39
N LEU A 385 -4.42 -50.39 12.17
CA LEU A 385 -4.91 -50.48 13.55
C LEU A 385 -6.43 -50.37 13.66
N VAL A 386 -7.14 -50.05 12.58
CA VAL A 386 -8.59 -49.86 12.57
C VAL A 386 -9.34 -51.09 13.08
N GLU A 387 -9.09 -52.27 12.50
CA GLU A 387 -9.79 -53.51 12.88
C GLU A 387 -9.47 -53.98 14.31
N PRO A 388 -8.20 -54.00 14.75
CA PRO A 388 -7.86 -54.28 16.16
C PRO A 388 -8.59 -53.35 17.14
N LEU A 389 -8.62 -52.05 16.86
CA LEU A 389 -9.24 -51.05 17.74
C LEU A 389 -10.77 -51.18 17.77
N ARG A 390 -11.38 -51.48 16.61
CA ARG A 390 -12.82 -51.76 16.50
C ARG A 390 -13.23 -52.94 17.39
N ARG A 391 -12.44 -54.03 17.41
CA ARG A 391 -12.68 -55.19 18.28
C ARG A 391 -12.50 -54.86 19.77
N ALA A 392 -11.49 -54.06 20.10
CA ALA A 392 -11.22 -53.60 21.46
C ALA A 392 -12.20 -52.52 21.95
N ARG A 393 -13.05 -51.97 21.06
CA ARG A 393 -13.95 -50.83 21.32
C ARG A 393 -13.20 -49.58 21.82
N VAL A 394 -12.05 -49.30 21.21
CA VAL A 394 -11.22 -48.12 21.48
C VAL A 394 -11.18 -47.23 20.24
N THR A 395 -11.29 -45.91 20.42
CA THR A 395 -11.38 -44.94 19.31
C THR A 395 -10.02 -44.49 18.77
N GLY A 396 -8.91 -44.87 19.40
CA GLY A 396 -7.57 -44.49 18.94
C GLY A 396 -7.17 -43.09 19.43
N ALA A 397 -6.88 -42.17 18.51
CA ALA A 397 -6.52 -40.79 18.84
C ALA A 397 -7.71 -40.01 19.42
N THR A 398 -7.42 -39.05 20.29
CA THR A 398 -8.44 -38.18 20.92
C THR A 398 -8.46 -36.81 20.27
N ALA A 399 -9.57 -36.09 20.38
CA ALA A 399 -9.67 -34.74 19.83
C ALA A 399 -10.20 -33.71 20.82
N ARG A 400 -9.84 -32.46 20.56
CA ARG A 400 -10.42 -31.28 21.22
C ARG A 400 -10.59 -30.14 20.22
N ALA A 401 -11.54 -29.25 20.48
CA ALA A 401 -11.63 -27.99 19.76
C ALA A 401 -10.45 -27.07 20.12
N LEU A 402 -10.01 -26.23 19.17
CA LEU A 402 -9.11 -25.12 19.49
C LEU A 402 -9.88 -24.03 20.22
N GLU A 403 -9.24 -23.46 21.23
CA GLU A 403 -9.77 -22.28 21.91
C GLU A 403 -9.55 -21.02 21.07
N PRO A 404 -10.39 -19.98 21.19
CA PRO A 404 -10.28 -18.76 20.37
C PRO A 404 -8.90 -18.10 20.41
N HIS A 405 -8.24 -18.10 21.58
CA HIS A 405 -6.90 -17.54 21.75
C HIS A 405 -5.81 -18.36 21.02
N GLU A 406 -6.03 -19.66 20.82
CA GLU A 406 -5.11 -20.52 20.07
C GLU A 406 -5.27 -20.29 18.56
N VAL A 407 -6.51 -20.15 18.10
CA VAL A 407 -6.81 -19.79 16.69
C VAL A 407 -6.15 -18.46 16.34
N GLU A 408 -6.24 -17.47 17.23
CA GLU A 408 -5.59 -16.16 17.06
C GLU A 408 -4.06 -16.26 17.08
N ARG A 409 -3.49 -17.03 18.01
CA ARG A 409 -2.03 -17.26 18.10
C ARG A 409 -1.47 -17.90 16.82
N GLU A 410 -2.16 -18.90 16.30
CA GLU A 410 -1.81 -19.60 15.06
C GLU A 410 -2.15 -18.74 13.80
N LYS A 411 -2.89 -17.64 13.95
CA LYS A 411 -3.45 -16.78 12.89
C LYS A 411 -4.32 -17.53 11.88
N LEU A 412 -5.10 -18.48 12.38
CA LEU A 412 -6.06 -19.24 11.59
C LEU A 412 -7.40 -18.50 11.50
N ARG A 413 -8.28 -18.92 10.58
CA ARG A 413 -9.59 -18.27 10.36
C ARG A 413 -10.49 -18.41 11.61
N PRO A 414 -10.98 -17.31 12.22
CA PRO A 414 -11.80 -17.37 13.45
C PRO A 414 -13.14 -18.12 13.30
N GLN A 415 -13.66 -18.20 12.07
CA GLN A 415 -14.95 -18.85 11.77
C GLN A 415 -14.81 -20.32 11.38
N ALA A 416 -13.58 -20.85 11.30
CA ALA A 416 -13.33 -22.25 10.96
C ALA A 416 -13.53 -23.17 12.18
N PHE A 417 -14.08 -24.36 11.97
CA PHE A 417 -14.20 -25.38 13.02
C PHE A 417 -12.91 -26.20 13.10
N LEU A 418 -11.99 -25.73 13.95
CA LEU A 418 -10.64 -26.26 14.10
C LEU A 418 -10.51 -27.17 15.32
N PHE A 419 -9.83 -28.31 15.14
CA PHE A 419 -9.63 -29.32 16.17
C PHE A 419 -8.19 -29.80 16.20
N VAL A 420 -7.69 -30.16 17.39
CA VAL A 420 -6.41 -30.89 17.53
C VAL A 420 -6.71 -32.36 17.72
N LEU A 421 -6.16 -33.21 16.86
CA LEU A 421 -6.03 -34.65 17.10
C LEU A 421 -4.76 -34.91 17.89
N LYS A 422 -4.87 -35.58 19.02
CA LYS A 422 -3.74 -35.97 19.86
C LYS A 422 -3.49 -37.47 19.75
N ASN A 423 -2.26 -37.82 19.34
CA ASN A 423 -1.80 -39.18 19.23
C ASN A 423 -1.85 -39.86 20.61
N GLN A 424 -2.45 -41.05 20.65
CA GLN A 424 -2.64 -41.81 21.87
C GLN A 424 -1.74 -43.03 21.87
N ARG A 425 -1.22 -43.41 23.04
CA ARG A 425 -0.46 -44.64 23.21
C ARG A 425 -1.43 -45.74 23.59
N LEU A 426 -1.57 -46.73 22.72
CA LEU A 426 -2.54 -47.80 22.77
C LEU A 426 -1.86 -49.09 23.21
N MET A 427 -2.46 -49.77 24.19
CA MET A 427 -2.07 -51.10 24.63
C MET A 427 -3.05 -52.09 23.99
N LEU A 428 -2.60 -52.79 22.95
CA LEU A 428 -3.34 -53.89 22.33
C LEU A 428 -2.67 -55.20 22.76
N ASP A 429 -3.48 -56.22 23.06
CA ASP A 429 -2.99 -57.48 23.59
C ASP A 429 -1.97 -58.13 22.62
N ASP A 430 -0.88 -58.63 23.19
CA ASP A 430 0.26 -59.37 22.60
C ASP A 430 1.28 -58.63 21.70
N ASP A 431 1.13 -57.32 21.41
CA ASP A 431 1.96 -56.66 20.37
C ASP A 431 2.68 -55.37 20.82
N GLY A 432 2.74 -55.13 22.14
CA GLY A 432 3.39 -53.97 22.75
C GLY A 432 2.65 -52.63 22.54
N ALA A 433 3.16 -51.56 23.16
CA ALA A 433 2.55 -50.23 23.08
C ALA A 433 2.70 -49.64 21.67
N LYS A 434 1.59 -49.43 20.95
CA LYS A 434 1.55 -48.76 19.64
C LYS A 434 0.97 -47.35 19.77
N THR A 435 1.25 -46.47 18.82
CA THR A 435 0.61 -45.16 18.73
C THR A 435 -0.60 -45.25 17.80
N ALA A 436 -1.61 -44.40 18.01
CA ALA A 436 -2.82 -44.39 17.19
C ALA A 436 -2.50 -44.14 15.72
N PHE A 437 -1.55 -43.25 15.42
CA PHE A 437 -1.06 -43.01 14.07
C PHE A 437 0.44 -42.75 14.04
N ARG A 438 1.01 -42.79 12.83
CA ARG A 438 2.44 -42.58 12.53
C ARG A 438 2.60 -41.86 11.19
N ASP A 439 3.72 -41.20 11.02
CA ASP A 439 4.14 -40.59 9.77
C ASP A 439 4.25 -41.63 8.64
N ASN A 440 4.04 -41.20 7.40
CA ASN A 440 4.09 -42.03 6.19
C ASN A 440 3.14 -43.22 6.22
N GLN A 441 2.02 -43.11 6.95
CA GLN A 441 0.95 -44.10 6.98
C GLN A 441 -0.40 -43.43 6.68
N PRO A 442 -1.36 -44.16 6.10
CA PRO A 442 -2.72 -43.68 5.94
C PRO A 442 -3.41 -43.54 7.31
N LEU A 443 -3.79 -42.30 7.65
CA LEU A 443 -4.65 -42.00 8.78
C LEU A 443 -6.12 -42.11 8.34
N HIS A 444 -6.87 -42.93 9.05
CA HIS A 444 -8.31 -43.10 8.88
C HIS A 444 -9.06 -42.42 10.02
N ILE A 445 -10.08 -41.64 9.66
CA ILE A 445 -11.09 -41.11 10.58
C ILE A 445 -12.42 -41.74 10.17
N GLN A 446 -12.87 -42.73 10.94
CA GLN A 446 -14.08 -43.50 10.68
C GLN A 446 -15.16 -43.17 11.70
N GLY A 447 -16.26 -42.55 11.26
CA GLY A 447 -17.38 -42.21 12.12
C GLY A 447 -18.73 -42.51 11.49
N ARG A 448 -19.78 -42.61 12.30
CA ARG A 448 -21.13 -42.97 11.82
C ARG A 448 -21.66 -41.96 10.79
N LYS A 449 -22.35 -42.45 9.78
CA LYS A 449 -23.13 -41.63 8.82
C LYS A 449 -24.41 -41.09 9.50
N ASN A 450 -24.28 -40.05 10.31
CA ASN A 450 -25.39 -39.40 11.00
C ASN A 450 -25.46 -37.88 10.68
N GLY A 451 -26.41 -37.18 11.31
CA GLY A 451 -26.59 -35.73 11.12
C GLY A 451 -25.41 -34.85 11.58
N ASN A 452 -24.42 -35.42 12.29
CA ASN A 452 -23.22 -34.72 12.75
C ASN A 452 -21.98 -35.00 11.87
N LEU A 453 -22.11 -35.82 10.82
CA LEU A 453 -21.03 -36.12 9.87
C LEU A 453 -20.58 -34.83 9.17
N PRO A 454 -19.28 -34.46 9.18
CA PRO A 454 -18.75 -33.33 8.43
C PRO A 454 -18.87 -33.48 6.91
N ALA A 455 -18.83 -32.35 6.20
CA ALA A 455 -18.79 -32.31 4.74
C ALA A 455 -17.42 -32.75 4.22
N ALA A 456 -16.36 -32.25 4.84
CA ALA A 456 -14.97 -32.55 4.53
C ALA A 456 -14.10 -32.41 5.79
N ILE A 457 -12.93 -33.03 5.78
CA ILE A 457 -11.89 -32.88 6.79
C ILE A 457 -10.63 -32.40 6.09
N THR A 458 -9.91 -31.44 6.67
CA THR A 458 -8.65 -30.91 6.11
C THR A 458 -7.58 -30.86 7.19
N LEU A 459 -6.43 -31.48 6.95
CA LEU A 459 -5.26 -31.43 7.83
C LEU A 459 -4.42 -30.17 7.56
N TYR A 460 -4.14 -29.40 8.59
CA TYR A 460 -3.22 -28.27 8.59
C TYR A 460 -1.86 -28.73 9.08
N ARG A 461 -0.85 -28.60 8.22
CA ARG A 461 0.54 -28.87 8.55
C ARG A 461 1.33 -27.57 8.53
N ARG A 462 1.95 -27.22 9.64
CA ARG A 462 2.82 -26.04 9.68
C ARG A 462 4.02 -26.27 8.77
N LYS A 463 4.27 -25.35 7.83
CA LYS A 463 5.44 -25.43 6.97
C LYS A 463 6.70 -25.23 7.81
N GLN A 464 7.58 -26.23 7.83
CA GLN A 464 8.91 -26.07 8.44
C GLN A 464 9.72 -25.09 7.58
N LYS A 465 10.38 -24.10 8.19
CA LYS A 465 11.32 -23.22 7.47
C LYS A 465 12.40 -24.09 6.83
N ALA A 466 12.49 -24.07 5.50
CA ALA A 466 13.64 -24.61 4.79
C ALA A 466 14.88 -23.78 5.16
N GLY A 467 15.62 -24.21 6.18
CA GLY A 467 16.75 -23.42 6.69
C GLY A 467 17.10 -23.71 8.15
N ALA A 468 17.33 -24.97 8.49
CA ALA A 468 18.19 -25.33 9.60
C ALA A 468 18.88 -26.64 9.22
N ALA A 469 19.93 -26.53 8.41
CA ALA A 469 20.92 -27.60 8.34
C ALA A 469 21.38 -27.86 9.77
N THR A 470 21.10 -29.05 10.28
CA THR A 470 21.67 -29.56 11.52
C THR A 470 23.18 -29.30 11.47
N PRO A 471 23.79 -28.63 12.47
CA PRO A 471 25.23 -28.50 12.47
C PRO A 471 25.79 -29.92 12.60
N LEU A 472 26.40 -30.41 11.50
CA LEU A 472 27.28 -31.56 11.51
C LEU A 472 28.28 -31.32 12.64
N GLY A 473 28.25 -32.19 13.64
CA GLY A 473 29.19 -32.18 14.75
C GLY A 473 30.61 -32.12 14.19
N ARG A 474 31.34 -31.09 14.58
CA ARG A 474 32.79 -31.10 14.46
C ARG A 474 33.30 -32.12 15.49
N ASP A 475 33.62 -33.31 15.02
CA ASP A 475 34.52 -34.22 15.72
C ASP A 475 35.87 -33.51 15.86
N HIS A 476 36.20 -33.14 17.10
CA HIS A 476 37.57 -32.89 17.50
C HIS A 476 38.22 -34.23 17.84
N HIS A 477 39.00 -34.77 16.91
CA HIS A 477 40.07 -35.70 17.21
C HIS A 477 41.29 -35.43 16.32
N ALA A 478 42.46 -35.41 16.99
CA ALA A 478 43.83 -35.11 16.56
C ALA A 478 44.20 -33.62 16.47
#